data_AF-W1YRN6-F1
#
_entry.id   AF-W1YRN6-F1
#
_cell.length_a   1.000
_cell.length_b   1.000
_cell.length_c   1.000
_cell.angle_alpha   90.00
_cell.angle_beta   90.00
_cell.angle_gamma   90.00
#
_symmetry.space_group_name_H-M   'P 1'
#
loop_
_entity.id
_entity.type
_entity.pdbx_description
1 polymer ?
#
loop_
_entity_poly.entity_id
_entity_poly.type
_entity_poly.pdbx_seq_one_letter_code
_entity_poly.pdbx_strand_id
1 'polypeptide(L)' 'IADLMAKGVRMIDEKPRYGAGGSSIAFLHPKATGGVLLELCQRMK' A
#
# COMPACT_ATOMS: atom_id res chain seq x y z
N ILE A 1 -0.41 7.04 0.98
CA ILE A 1 0.89 6.40 0.65
C ILE A 1 2.08 7.35 0.72
N ALA A 2 1.99 8.61 0.24
CA ALA A 2 3.10 9.56 0.24
C ALA A 2 3.71 9.79 1.65
N ASP A 3 2.86 9.92 2.67
CA ASP A 3 3.28 10.03 4.07
C ASP A 3 4.07 8.79 4.55
N LEU A 4 3.65 7.58 4.17
CA LEU A 4 4.37 6.34 4.52
C LEU A 4 5.74 6.28 3.85
N MET A 5 5.82 6.67 2.58
CA MET A 5 7.10 6.76 1.87
C MET A 5 8.01 7.83 2.49
N ALA A 6 7.47 8.98 2.90
CA ALA A 6 8.21 10.02 3.61
C ALA A 6 8.73 9.56 4.98
N LYS A 7 8.02 8.64 5.64
CA LYS A 7 8.43 7.98 6.88
C LYS A 7 9.42 6.82 6.67
N GLY A 8 9.86 6.58 5.44
CA GLY A 8 10.82 5.51 5.10
C GLY A 8 10.22 4.11 5.04
N VAL A 9 8.89 3.98 5.06
CA VAL A 9 8.22 2.69 4.89
C VAL A 9 8.46 2.21 3.47
N ARG A 10 9.03 1.01 3.34
CA ARG A 10 9.28 0.41 2.02
C ARG A 10 7.95 -0.05 1.40
N MET A 11 7.48 0.71 0.42
CA MET A 11 6.31 0.37 -0.39
C MET A 11 6.72 -0.56 -1.55
N ILE A 12 5.78 -1.36 -2.04
CA ILE A 12 5.87 -2.02 -3.35
C ILE A 12 5.31 -1.10 -4.42
N ASP A 13 4.15 -0.48 -4.15
CA ASP A 13 3.51 0.44 -5.08
C ASP A 13 3.85 1.91 -4.74
N GLU A 14 4.43 2.63 -5.70
CA GLU A 14 4.70 4.08 -5.58
C GLU A 14 3.45 4.94 -5.80
N LYS A 15 2.47 4.41 -6.53
CA LYS A 15 1.17 5.02 -6.80
C LYS A 15 0.06 3.99 -6.55
N PRO A 16 -1.10 4.37 -5.99
CA PRO A 16 -2.19 3.43 -5.82
C PRO A 16 -2.67 2.93 -7.17
N ARG A 17 -3.13 1.69 -7.22
CA ARG A 17 -3.73 1.08 -8.41
C ARG A 17 -5.12 0.55 -8.09
N TYR A 18 -5.92 0.28 -9.13
CA TYR A 18 -7.25 -0.28 -8.94
C TYR A 18 -7.16 -1.76 -8.52
N GLY A 19 -7.84 -2.07 -7.43
CA GLY A 19 -8.01 -3.41 -6.88
C GLY A 19 -9.44 -3.91 -7.04
N ALA A 20 -9.75 -4.99 -6.32
CA ALA A 20 -11.07 -5.63 -6.36
C ALA A 20 -12.20 -4.65 -5.96
N GLY A 21 -13.31 -4.72 -6.68
CA GLY A 21 -14.48 -3.87 -6.44
C GLY A 21 -14.23 -2.38 -6.69
N GLY A 22 -13.27 -2.03 -7.54
CA GLY A 22 -12.94 -0.63 -7.87
C GLY A 22 -12.21 0.13 -6.75
N SER A 23 -11.73 -0.58 -5.73
CA SER A 23 -11.02 0.04 -4.61
C SER A 23 -9.64 0.54 -5.06
N SER A 24 -9.17 1.64 -4.48
CA SER A 24 -7.79 2.10 -4.65
C SER A 24 -6.88 1.38 -3.67
N ILE A 25 -5.91 0.62 -4.15
CA ILE A 25 -5.03 -0.23 -3.33
C ILE A 25 -3.54 0.10 -3.50
N ALA A 26 -2.72 -0.23 -2.50
CA ALA A 26 -1.26 -0.19 -2.57
C ALA A 26 -0.64 -1.19 -1.59
N PHE A 27 0.47 -1.83 -1.96
CA PHE A 27 1.15 -2.82 -1.13
C PHE A 27 2.39 -2.27 -0.42
N LEU A 28 2.62 -2.75 0.79
CA LEU A 28 3.88 -2.59 1.53
C LEU A 28 4.79 -3.80 1.27
N HIS A 29 6.09 -3.57 1.19
CA HIS A 29 7.05 -4.65 1.06
C HIS A 29 7.14 -5.42 2.38
N PRO A 30 7.18 -6.78 2.37
CA PRO A 30 7.35 -7.59 3.58
C PRO A 30 8.52 -7.20 4.50
N LYS A 31 9.57 -6.55 3.97
CA LYS A 31 10.70 -6.05 4.78
C LYS A 31 10.31 -4.91 5.72
N ALA A 32 9.24 -4.16 5.41
CA ALA A 32 8.72 -3.09 6.26
C ALA A 32 7.71 -3.59 7.32
N THR A 33 7.25 -4.84 7.20
CA THR A 33 6.10 -5.38 7.94
C THR A 33 6.42 -6.71 8.62
N GLY A 34 7.71 -7.06 8.79
CA GLY A 34 8.13 -8.26 9.51
C GLY A 34 7.85 -9.58 8.77
N GLY A 35 7.91 -9.58 7.44
CA GLY A 35 7.71 -10.77 6.60
C GLY A 35 6.29 -10.95 6.06
N VAL A 36 5.36 -10.05 6.39
CA VAL A 36 3.96 -10.13 5.96
C VAL A 36 3.71 -9.20 4.77
N LEU A 37 3.13 -9.71 3.68
CA LEU A 37 2.66 -8.86 2.59
C LEU A 37 1.39 -8.13 3.03
N LEU A 38 1.42 -6.79 3.09
CA LEU A 38 0.30 -5.98 3.58
C LEU A 38 -0.29 -5.10 2.47
N GLU A 39 -1.61 -5.17 2.32
CA GLU A 39 -2.40 -4.34 1.38
C GLU A 39 -3.04 -3.17 2.13
N LEU A 40 -2.85 -1.96 1.61
CA LEU A 40 -3.67 -0.80 1.94
C LEU A 40 -4.84 -0.75 0.97
N CYS A 41 -6.06 -0.70 1.48
CA CYS A 41 -7.27 -0.64 0.67
C CYS A 41 -8.11 0.57 1.06
N GLN A 42 -8.41 1.41 0.06
CA GLN A 42 -9.31 2.56 0.18
C GLN A 42 -10.52 2.35 -0.74
N ARG A 43 -11.70 2.25 -0.13
CA ARG A 43 -12.97 2.26 -0.85
C ARG A 43 -13.49 3.69 -0.94
N MET A 44 -13.95 4.09 -2.13
CA MET A 44 -14.76 5.30 -2.26
C MET A 44 -16.12 5.00 -1.62
N LYS A 45 -16.50 5.82 -0.64
CA LYS A 45 -17.87 5.87 -0.10
C LYS A 45 -18.69 6.85 -0.93
#